data_AF-A0A0B6YIK2-F1
#
_entry.id   AF-A0A0B6YIK2-F1
#
_cell.length_a   1.000
_cell.length_b   1.000
_cell.length_c   1.000
_cell.angle_alpha   90.00
_cell.angle_beta   90.00
_cell.angle_gamma   90.00
#
_symmetry.space_group_name_H-M   'P 1'
#
loop_
_entity.id
_entity.type
_entity.pdbx_description
1 polymer ?
#
loop_
_entity_poly.entity_id
_entity_poly.type
_entity_poly.pdbx_seq_one_letter_code
_entity_poly.pdbx_strand_id
1 'polypeptide(L)'
;KDRMGAELVLSKYGYLRCHVTRRKRESPFLHVSHSNNGMPALLLEEGGDSCDEKEVQKAIRNYQRTYNLPETGELDEETKSLMSTSRCGNKDCEKEQAKVNNAKKDKKN
;
A
#
# COMPACT_ATOMS: atom_id res chain seq x y z
N LYS A 1 -18.03 -5.92 -3.61
CA LYS A 1 -16.59 -5.61 -3.81
C LYS A 1 -15.79 -6.58 -2.98
N ASP A 2 -14.96 -7.35 -3.66
CA ASP A 2 -14.25 -8.51 -3.10
C ASP A 2 -12.90 -8.09 -2.49
N ARG A 3 -12.26 -9.03 -1.77
CA ARG A 3 -10.95 -8.87 -1.10
C ARG A 3 -9.90 -8.21 -2.02
N MET A 4 -9.81 -8.67 -3.27
CA MET A 4 -8.92 -8.12 -4.31
C MET A 4 -9.14 -6.62 -4.57
N GLY A 5 -10.39 -6.14 -4.50
CA GLY A 5 -10.72 -4.73 -4.70
C GLY A 5 -10.19 -3.84 -3.57
N ALA A 6 -10.23 -4.34 -2.33
CA ALA A 6 -9.67 -3.63 -1.19
C ALA A 6 -8.14 -3.62 -1.20
N GLU A 7 -7.49 -4.75 -1.52
CA GLU A 7 -6.03 -4.81 -1.67
C GLU A 7 -5.54 -3.78 -2.69
N LEU A 8 -6.23 -3.67 -3.83
CA LEU A 8 -5.91 -2.67 -4.85
C LEU A 8 -6.04 -1.24 -4.32
N VAL A 9 -7.11 -0.95 -3.57
CA VAL A 9 -7.37 0.36 -2.98
C VAL A 9 -6.31 0.71 -1.94
N LEU A 10 -5.99 -0.22 -1.05
CA LEU A 10 -4.99 -0.07 0.00
C LEU A 10 -3.59 0.14 -0.61
N SER A 11 -3.24 -0.59 -1.66
CA SER A 11 -1.99 -0.40 -2.40
C SER A 11 -1.95 0.96 -3.11
N LYS A 12 -3.04 1.35 -3.79
CA LYS A 12 -3.17 2.64 -4.48
C LYS A 12 -2.93 3.83 -3.55
N TYR A 13 -3.53 3.80 -2.35
CA TYR A 13 -3.42 4.88 -1.37
C TYR A 13 -2.23 4.75 -0.41
N GLY A 14 -1.43 3.69 -0.54
CA GLY A 14 -0.16 3.52 0.17
C GLY A 14 -0.25 2.85 1.54
N TYR A 15 -1.40 2.26 1.91
CA TYR A 15 -1.56 1.49 3.14
C TYR A 15 -0.93 0.09 3.06
N LEU A 16 -0.73 -0.41 1.83
CA LEU A 16 -0.24 -1.75 1.58
C LEU A 16 0.94 -1.70 0.60
N ARG A 17 2.02 -2.42 0.93
CA ARG A 17 3.29 -2.40 0.19
C ARG A 17 3.50 -3.61 -0.72
N CYS A 18 2.76 -4.69 -0.50
CA CYS A 18 2.80 -5.83 -1.42
C CYS A 18 2.43 -5.35 -2.83
N HIS A 19 3.19 -5.85 -3.80
CA HIS A 19 2.87 -5.64 -5.20
C HIS A 19 1.77 -6.61 -5.56
N VAL A 20 0.50 -6.19 -5.45
CA VAL A 20 -0.59 -6.91 -6.11
C VAL A 20 -0.22 -6.88 -7.59
N THR A 21 0.24 -8.00 -8.16
CA THR A 21 0.69 -8.02 -9.53
C THR A 21 -0.49 -7.70 -10.43
N ARG A 22 -0.64 -6.42 -10.78
CA ARG A 22 -1.22 -6.07 -12.07
C ARG A 22 -0.27 -6.72 -13.04
N ARG A 23 -0.66 -7.88 -13.61
CA ARG A 23 0.06 -8.55 -14.70
C ARG A 23 0.69 -7.45 -15.52
N LYS A 24 2.01 -7.36 -15.43
CA LYS A 24 2.81 -6.32 -16.05
C LYS A 24 2.28 -6.28 -17.48
N ARG A 25 1.59 -5.20 -17.87
CA ARG A 25 1.19 -5.04 -19.27
C ARG A 25 2.53 -4.99 -19.94
N GLU A 26 2.94 -6.09 -20.56
CA GLU A 26 4.21 -6.20 -21.23
C GLU A 26 4.21 -5.03 -22.21
N SER A 27 4.98 -4.01 -21.87
CA SER A 27 5.25 -2.93 -22.80
C SER A 27 6.17 -3.56 -23.82
N PRO A 28 5.79 -3.66 -25.11
CA PRO A 28 6.71 -4.12 -26.14
C PRO A 28 7.87 -3.13 -26.36
N PHE A 29 7.88 -1.99 -25.65
CA PHE A 29 8.88 -0.96 -25.74
C PHE A 29 9.56 -0.79 -24.39
N LEU A 30 10.56 -1.64 -24.09
CA LEU A 30 11.62 -1.26 -23.19
C LEU A 30 12.90 -1.07 -23.97
N HIS A 31 13.27 0.20 -24.00
CA HIS A 31 14.51 0.74 -24.51
C HIS A 31 15.69 0.08 -23.79
N VAL A 32 16.64 -0.40 -24.59
CA VAL A 32 17.97 -0.82 -24.15
C VAL A 32 18.63 0.29 -23.37
N SER A 33 19.12 -0.03 -22.18
CA SER A 33 20.31 0.62 -21.62
C SER A 33 21.02 -0.41 -20.75
N HIS A 34 22.10 -0.95 -21.33
CA HIS A 34 23.05 -1.81 -20.65
C HIS A 34 23.69 -1.09 -19.46
N SER A 35 23.64 -1.72 -18.30
CA SER A 35 24.80 -1.80 -17.40
C SER A 35 24.77 -3.16 -16.75
N ASN A 36 25.58 -4.05 -17.31
CA ASN A 36 25.79 -5.41 -16.84
C ASN A 36 26.53 -5.38 -15.50
N ASN A 37 25.90 -5.94 -14.47
CA ASN A 37 26.56 -6.79 -13.50
C ASN A 37 25.52 -7.83 -13.05
N GLY A 38 25.57 -9.00 -13.68
CA GLY A 38 24.79 -10.16 -13.28
C GLY A 38 25.32 -10.74 -11.97
N MET A 39 24.41 -11.11 -11.08
CA MET A 39 24.64 -12.17 -10.11
C MET A 39 23.47 -13.17 -10.24
N PRO A 40 23.75 -14.48 -10.38
CA PRO A 40 22.75 -15.48 -10.68
C PRO A 40 22.06 -16.00 -9.41
N ALA A 41 20.94 -16.66 -9.68
CA ALA A 41 20.20 -17.65 -8.90
C ALA A 41 20.78 -18.14 -7.57
N LEU A 42 19.85 -18.32 -6.61
CA LEU A 42 19.94 -19.00 -5.31
C LEU A 42 19.99 -18.11 -4.07
N LEU A 43 18.93 -17.30 -3.90
CA LEU A 43 18.23 -17.29 -2.63
C LEU A 43 16.76 -17.46 -2.96
N LEU A 44 16.17 -18.60 -2.58
CA LEU A 44 14.73 -18.80 -2.60
C LEU A 44 14.16 -17.94 -1.48
N GLU A 45 14.14 -16.62 -1.68
CA GLU A 45 13.22 -15.77 -0.94
C GLU A 45 11.84 -16.17 -1.49
N GLU A 46 11.01 -16.79 -0.65
CA GLU A 46 9.61 -17.03 -0.96
C GLU A 46 8.95 -15.66 -1.16
N GLY A 47 9.11 -15.13 -2.37
CA GLY A 47 8.58 -13.86 -2.83
C GLY A 47 7.07 -14.01 -2.94
N GLY A 48 6.40 -13.83 -1.81
CA GLY A 48 4.96 -13.75 -1.70
C GLY A 48 4.44 -12.59 -2.52
N ASP A 49 4.16 -12.89 -3.79
CA ASP A 49 3.44 -12.04 -4.74
C ASP A 49 1.99 -11.75 -4.26
N SER A 50 1.55 -12.48 -3.24
CA SER A 50 0.31 -12.30 -2.49
C SER A 50 0.57 -11.61 -1.15
N CYS A 51 -0.18 -10.55 -0.86
CA CYS A 51 -0.16 -9.89 0.44
C CYS A 51 -0.59 -10.87 1.54
N ASP A 52 0.17 -10.93 2.63
CA ASP A 52 -0.23 -11.71 3.80
C ASP A 52 -1.56 -11.20 4.34
N GLU A 53 -2.44 -12.11 4.76
CA GLU A 53 -3.74 -11.73 5.33
C GLU A 53 -3.59 -10.79 6.53
N LYS A 54 -2.55 -11.01 7.35
CA LYS A 54 -2.22 -10.15 8.49
C LYS A 54 -1.82 -8.74 8.06
N GLU A 55 -1.09 -8.59 6.96
CA GLU A 55 -0.72 -7.30 6.42
C GLU A 55 -1.94 -6.57 5.85
N VAL A 56 -2.81 -7.28 5.13
CA VAL A 56 -4.07 -6.74 4.63
C VAL A 56 -4.94 -6.27 5.78
N GLN A 57 -5.10 -7.09 6.83
CA GLN A 57 -5.88 -6.74 8.02
C GLN A 57 -5.33 -5.48 8.71
N LYS A 58 -4.00 -5.40 8.87
CA LYS A 58 -3.34 -4.21 9.43
C LYS A 58 -3.55 -2.97 8.57
N ALA A 59 -3.48 -3.11 7.25
CA ALA A 59 -3.75 -2.03 6.31
C ALA A 59 -5.21 -1.56 6.39
N ILE A 60 -6.16 -2.49 6.54
CA ILE A 60 -7.58 -2.17 6.75
C ILE A 60 -7.78 -1.37 8.04
N ARG A 61 -7.17 -1.79 9.17
CA ARG A 61 -7.25 -1.03 10.44
C ARG A 61 -6.73 0.39 10.29
N ASN A 62 -5.58 0.56 9.65
CA ASN A 62 -5.01 1.88 9.41
C ASN A 62 -5.91 2.75 8.53
N TYR A 63 -6.52 2.15 7.50
CA TYR A 63 -7.51 2.82 6.65
C TYR A 63 -8.72 3.26 7.46
N GLN A 64 -9.31 2.35 8.24
CA GLN A 64 -10.45 2.64 9.12
C GLN A 64 -10.14 3.80 10.06
N ARG A 65 -8.99 3.75 10.75
CA ARG A 65 -8.54 4.82 11.65
C ARG A 65 -8.38 6.16 10.94
N THR A 66 -7.84 6.17 9.71
CA THR A 66 -7.63 7.40 8.93
C THR A 66 -8.96 8.08 8.57
N TYR A 67 -10.00 7.27 8.38
CA TYR A 67 -11.34 7.74 8.03
C TYR A 67 -12.32 7.75 9.21
N ASN A 68 -11.83 7.60 10.45
CA ASN A 68 -12.63 7.55 11.68
C ASN A 68 -13.72 6.47 11.68
N LEU A 69 -13.45 5.34 11.03
CA LEU A 69 -14.28 4.14 11.11
C LEU A 69 -13.85 3.27 12.29
N PRO A 70 -14.72 2.35 12.77
CA PRO A 70 -14.34 1.35 13.76
C PRO A 70 -13.16 0.48 13.26
N GLU A 71 -12.11 0.36 14.06
CA GLU A 71 -10.89 -0.41 13.74
C GLU A 71 -11.09 -1.93 13.90
N THR A 72 -12.08 -2.50 13.20
CA THR A 72 -12.34 -3.94 13.18
C THR A 72 -11.19 -4.71 12.52
N GLY A 73 -10.53 -4.08 11.54
CA GLY A 73 -9.60 -4.73 10.62
C GLY A 73 -10.28 -5.63 9.60
N GLU A 74 -11.61 -5.64 9.56
CA GLU A 74 -12.40 -6.43 8.64
C GLU A 74 -13.00 -5.56 7.53
N LEU A 75 -13.40 -6.21 6.44
CA LEU A 75 -13.95 -5.56 5.26
C LEU A 75 -15.46 -5.33 5.45
N ASP A 76 -15.80 -4.46 6.40
CA ASP A 76 -17.17 -4.10 6.73
C ASP A 76 -17.87 -3.38 5.56
N GLU A 77 -19.20 -3.37 5.53
CA GLU A 77 -19.95 -2.69 4.46
C GLU A 77 -19.63 -1.19 4.38
N GLU A 78 -19.45 -0.53 5.53
CA GLU A 78 -19.06 0.87 5.59
C GLU A 78 -17.66 1.09 5.00
N THR A 79 -16.70 0.23 5.38
CA THR A 79 -15.34 0.24 4.83
C THR A 79 -15.35 0.00 3.31
N LYS A 80 -16.13 -0.97 2.83
CA LYS A 80 -16.34 -1.28 1.41
C LYS A 80 -16.93 -0.10 0.65
N SER A 81 -17.94 0.54 1.21
CA SER A 81 -18.58 1.70 0.62
C SER A 81 -17.58 2.85 0.46
N LEU A 82 -16.78 3.09 1.50
CA LEU A 82 -15.77 4.16 1.47
C LEU A 82 -14.66 3.88 0.45
N MET A 83 -14.12 2.67 0.44
CA MET A 83 -13.16 2.20 -0.57
C MET A 83 -13.73 2.23 -2.00
N SER A 84 -15.07 2.32 -2.12
CA SER A 84 -15.74 2.39 -3.41
C SER A 84 -15.85 3.77 -4.00
N THR A 85 -15.68 4.80 -3.18
CA THR A 85 -15.76 6.18 -3.64
C THR A 85 -14.59 6.51 -4.56
N SER A 86 -14.88 7.19 -5.67
CA SER A 86 -13.84 7.71 -6.55
C SER A 86 -13.15 8.89 -5.87
N ARG A 87 -11.83 8.77 -5.65
CA ARG A 87 -10.99 9.80 -5.03
C ARG A 87 -9.75 10.10 -5.87
N CYS A 88 -9.09 11.22 -5.55
CA CYS A 88 -7.80 11.59 -6.14
C CYS A 88 -6.76 10.48 -5.94
N GLY A 89 -5.87 10.25 -6.90
CA GLY A 89 -4.87 9.18 -6.82
C GLY A 89 -3.69 9.41 -5.86
N ASN A 90 -3.73 10.47 -5.04
CA ASN A 90 -2.66 10.76 -4.09
C ASN A 90 -2.71 9.78 -2.92
N LYS A 91 -1.54 9.42 -2.38
CA LYS A 91 -1.44 8.54 -1.22
C LYS A 91 -2.01 9.26 0.01
N ASP A 92 -2.74 8.53 0.84
CA ASP A 92 -3.32 9.08 2.07
C ASP A 92 -2.24 9.27 3.16
N CYS A 93 -1.12 8.56 3.02
CA CYS A 93 0.01 8.61 3.94
C CYS A 93 0.86 9.89 3.79
N GLU A 94 0.30 11.06 4.13
CA GLU A 94 1.08 12.30 4.30
C GLU A 94 0.97 12.88 5.72
N LYS A 95 0.04 12.41 6.56
CA LYS A 95 -0.30 13.09 7.82
C LYS A 95 0.23 12.46 9.10
N GLU A 96 0.61 11.19 9.11
CA GLU A 96 1.02 10.54 10.36
C GLU A 96 2.50 10.76 10.71
N GLN A 97 3.36 10.99 9.72
CA GLN A 97 4.77 11.34 9.95
C GLN A 97 4.95 12.80 10.41
N ALA A 98 3.94 13.66 10.22
CA ALA A 98 3.99 15.05 10.70
C ALA A 98 3.84 15.15 12.23
N LYS A 99 3.13 14.22 12.88
CA LYS A 99 2.93 14.27 14.34
C LYS A 99 4.17 13.84 15.13
N VAL A 100 5.03 13.01 14.54
CA VAL A 100 6.27 12.54 15.21
C VAL A 100 7.43 13.53 15.02
N ASN A 101 7.46 14.28 13.92
CA ASN A 101 8.53 15.23 13.64
C ASN A 101 8.30 16.65 14.19
N ASN A 102 7.06 17.01 14.57
CA ASN A 102 6.78 18.31 15.18
C ASN A 102 7.20 18.41 16.65
N ALA A 103 7.51 17.31 17.34
CA ALA A 103 8.06 17.35 18.70
C ALA A 103 9.54 17.82 18.77
N LYS A 104 10.20 18.08 17.65
CA LYS A 104 11.62 18.50 17.60
C LYS A 104 11.84 19.95 17.10
N LYS A 105 10.79 20.75 16.91
CA LYS A 105 10.93 22.11 16.37
C LYS A 105 10.41 23.24 17.28
N ASP A 106 10.47 23.06 18.60
CA ASP A 106 10.12 24.10 19.58
C ASP A 106 11.27 24.49 20.53
N LYS A 107 12.53 24.10 20.25
CA LYS A 107 13.67 24.43 21.11
C LYS A 107 14.90 24.92 20.35
N LYS A 108 14.78 26.07 19.70
CA LYS A 108 15.91 26.95 19.39
C LYS A 108 15.42 28.39 19.23
N ASN A 109 15.13 29.03 20.35
CA ASN A 109 15.28 30.47 20.51
C ASN A 109 16.31 30.70 21.62
#